data_AF-A0A3C0PHS4-F1
#
_entry.id   AF-A0A3C0PHS4-F1
#
_cell.length_a   1.000
_cell.length_b   1.000
_cell.length_c   1.000
_cell.angle_alpha   90.00
_cell.angle_beta   90.00
_cell.angle_gamma   90.00
#
_symmetry.space_group_name_H-M   'P 1'
#
loop_
_entity.id
_entity.type
_entity.pdbx_description
1 polymer ?
#
loop_
_entity_poly.entity_id
_entity_poly.type
_entity_poly.pdbx_seq_one_letter_code
_entity_poly.pdbx_strand_id
1 'polypeptide(L)'
;MFLLFIVVLFAAILLTGLIRYYALSRKVLDVPNQRSSHTVPTARGGGLAIVLAFFSSCLFLFLTQRLNTPWFAALSSTLLVAFIGFCDDHAPVAARWRLLTHLLAASLV
;
A
#
# COMPACT_ATOMS: atom_id res chain seq x y z
N MET A 1 -9.31 -21.51 -2.23
CA MET A 1 -8.26 -20.65 -2.80
C MET A 1 -8.79 -19.79 -3.94
N PHE A 2 -9.47 -20.38 -4.93
CA PHE A 2 -10.15 -19.62 -6.00
C PHE A 2 -11.18 -18.60 -5.49
N LEU A 3 -12.04 -19.00 -4.54
CA LEU A 3 -13.02 -18.08 -3.93
C LEU A 3 -12.35 -16.90 -3.21
N LEU A 4 -11.26 -17.16 -2.47
CA LEU A 4 -10.49 -16.11 -1.80
C LEU A 4 -9.94 -15.11 -2.83
N PHE A 5 -9.38 -15.61 -3.94
CA PHE A 5 -8.89 -14.76 -5.01
C PHE A 5 -9.99 -13.84 -5.56
N ILE A 6 -11.18 -14.38 -5.85
CA ILE A 6 -12.31 -13.57 -6.32
C ILE A 6 -12.70 -12.50 -5.30
N VAL A 7 -12.84 -12.88 -4.02
CA VAL A 7 -13.20 -11.93 -2.95
C VAL A 7 -12.16 -10.81 -2.85
N VAL A 8 -10.88 -11.15 -2.89
CA VAL A 8 -9.77 -10.18 -2.80
C VAL A 8 -9.73 -9.28 -4.03
N LEU A 9 -10.02 -9.81 -5.22
CA LEU A 9 -10.12 -9.03 -6.46
C LEU A 9 -11.24 -7.98 -6.35
N PHE A 10 -12.44 -8.39 -5.94
CA PHE A 10 -13.56 -7.47 -5.76
C PHE A 10 -13.29 -6.46 -4.63
N ALA A 11 -12.69 -6.89 -3.53
CA ALA A 11 -12.27 -6.01 -2.46
C ALA A 11 -11.27 -4.95 -2.96
N ALA A 12 -10.27 -5.35 -3.76
CA ALA A 12 -9.28 -4.43 -4.32
C ALA A 12 -9.92 -3.40 -5.25
N ILE A 13 -10.87 -3.80 -6.11
CA ILE A 13 -11.64 -2.87 -6.97
C ILE A 13 -12.40 -1.85 -6.12
N LEU A 14 -13.11 -2.32 -5.09
CA LEU A 14 -13.91 -1.47 -4.20
C LEU A 14 -13.02 -0.52 -3.39
N LEU A 15 -11.94 -1.02 -2.79
CA LEU A 15 -10.96 -0.25 -2.03
C LEU A 15 -10.29 0.82 -2.89
N THR A 16 -9.96 0.49 -4.15
CA THR A 16 -9.39 1.47 -5.09
C THR A 16 -10.36 2.61 -5.36
N GLY A 17 -11.65 2.31 -5.55
CA GLY A 17 -12.70 3.32 -5.70
C GLY A 17 -12.84 4.21 -4.46
N LEU A 18 -12.87 3.62 -3.27
CA LEU A 18 -12.95 4.34 -2.00
C LEU A 18 -11.72 5.24 -1.76
N ILE A 19 -10.53 4.73 -2.00
CA ILE A 19 -9.28 5.49 -1.81
C ILE A 19 -9.17 6.61 -2.83
N ARG A 20 -9.61 6.40 -4.07
CA ARG A 20 -9.72 7.47 -5.06
C ARG A 20 -10.66 8.58 -4.58
N TYR A 21 -11.83 8.23 -4.06
CA TYR A 21 -12.77 9.21 -3.50
C TYR A 21 -12.16 9.97 -2.30
N TYR A 22 -11.50 9.25 -1.39
CA TYR A 22 -10.77 9.83 -0.28
C TYR A 22 -9.68 10.81 -0.75
N ALA A 23 -8.84 10.41 -1.71
CA ALA A 23 -7.77 11.24 -2.22
C ALA A 23 -8.28 12.53 -2.89
N LEU A 24 -9.37 12.43 -3.66
CA LEU A 24 -10.05 13.58 -4.26
C LEU A 24 -10.61 14.54 -3.20
N SER A 25 -11.29 14.01 -2.17
CA SER A 25 -11.88 14.82 -1.09
C SER A 25 -10.84 15.47 -0.17
N ARG A 26 -9.68 14.85 0.03
CA ARG A 26 -8.58 15.36 0.86
C ARG A 26 -7.51 16.11 0.06
N LYS A 27 -7.72 16.32 -1.25
CA LYS A 27 -6.77 16.96 -2.18
C LYS A 27 -5.38 16.32 -2.18
N VAL A 28 -5.32 15.00 -1.95
CA VAL A 28 -4.10 14.21 -2.09
C VAL A 28 -3.94 13.87 -3.58
N LEU A 29 -3.51 14.86 -4.34
CA LEU A 29 -3.43 14.82 -5.81
C LEU A 29 -2.00 14.97 -6.29
N ASP A 30 -1.66 14.23 -7.33
CA ASP A 30 -0.42 14.41 -8.07
C ASP A 30 -0.65 15.43 -9.19
N VAL A 31 -0.09 16.63 -9.00
CA VAL A 31 -0.19 17.74 -9.94
C VAL A 31 0.88 17.56 -11.03
N PRO A 32 0.51 17.64 -12.32
CA PRO A 32 1.45 17.40 -13.39
C PRO A 32 2.64 18.37 -13.32
N ASN A 33 3.85 17.81 -13.47
CA ASN A 33 5.10 18.53 -13.57
C ASN A 33 5.80 18.20 -14.90
N GLN A 34 6.99 18.77 -15.13
CA GLN A 34 7.75 18.58 -16.37
C GLN A 34 8.12 17.12 -16.70
N ARG A 35 7.98 16.20 -15.73
CA ARG A 35 8.23 14.75 -15.86
C ARG A 35 6.95 13.92 -15.89
N SER A 36 5.78 14.53 -15.70
CA SER A 36 4.50 13.82 -15.65
C SER A 36 4.03 13.44 -17.05
N SER A 37 3.51 12.21 -17.19
CA SER A 37 2.86 11.74 -18.43
C SER A 37 1.36 12.03 -18.46
N HIS A 38 0.78 12.47 -17.34
CA HIS A 38 -0.60 12.95 -17.27
C HIS A 38 -0.67 14.47 -17.43
N THR A 39 -1.75 14.94 -18.02
CA THR A 39 -2.04 16.37 -18.21
C THR A 39 -3.06 16.91 -17.20
N VAL A 40 -3.75 16.03 -16.48
CA VAL A 40 -4.80 16.36 -15.49
C VAL A 40 -4.38 15.84 -14.12
N PRO A 41 -4.54 16.61 -13.03
CA PRO A 41 -4.23 16.13 -11.68
C PRO A 41 -4.91 14.79 -11.37
N THR A 42 -4.14 13.81 -10.91
CA THR A 42 -4.63 12.46 -10.62
C THR A 42 -4.60 12.16 -9.12
N ALA A 43 -5.48 11.29 -8.64
CA ALA A 43 -5.51 10.89 -7.24
C ALA A 43 -4.23 10.12 -6.87
N ARG A 44 -3.55 10.54 -5.81
CA ARG A 44 -2.34 9.90 -5.28
C ARG A 44 -2.69 8.97 -4.11
N GLY A 45 -1.85 7.98 -3.81
CA GLY A 45 -2.06 7.05 -2.70
C GLY A 45 -2.80 5.74 -3.03
N GLY A 46 -3.00 5.42 -4.32
CA GLY A 46 -3.68 4.20 -4.74
C GLY A 46 -3.06 2.89 -4.22
N GLY A 47 -1.76 2.90 -3.89
CA GLY A 47 -1.06 1.75 -3.30
C GLY A 47 -1.68 1.26 -1.97
N LEU A 48 -2.33 2.14 -1.21
CA LEU A 48 -3.00 1.76 0.03
C LEU A 48 -4.08 0.69 -0.19
N ALA A 49 -4.76 0.71 -1.34
CA ALA A 49 -5.81 -0.27 -1.66
C ALA A 49 -5.23 -1.68 -1.73
N ILE A 50 -4.07 -1.81 -2.36
CA ILE A 50 -3.35 -3.07 -2.52
C ILE A 50 -2.85 -3.56 -1.16
N VAL A 51 -2.27 -2.67 -0.36
CA VAL A 51 -1.79 -3.01 0.99
C VAL A 51 -2.94 -3.54 1.85
N LEU A 52 -4.08 -2.84 1.89
CA LEU A 52 -5.24 -3.27 2.68
C LEU A 52 -5.81 -4.61 2.20
N ALA A 53 -5.93 -4.82 0.88
CA ALA A 53 -6.41 -6.08 0.31
C ALA A 53 -5.44 -7.24 0.60
N PHE A 54 -4.13 -6.99 0.47
CA PHE A 54 -3.07 -7.97 0.74
C PHE A 54 -3.05 -8.38 2.22
N PHE A 55 -2.99 -7.41 3.14
CA PHE A 55 -2.94 -7.71 4.58
C PHE A 55 -4.24 -8.35 5.10
N SER A 56 -5.40 -7.99 4.55
CA SER A 56 -6.66 -8.68 4.86
C SER A 56 -6.62 -10.15 4.43
N SER A 57 -6.00 -10.43 3.27
CA SER A 57 -5.79 -11.80 2.77
C SER A 57 -4.81 -12.58 3.66
N CYS A 58 -3.69 -11.96 4.05
CA CYS A 58 -2.72 -12.57 4.96
C CYS A 58 -3.34 -12.88 6.32
N LEU A 59 -4.15 -11.97 6.87
CA LEU A 59 -4.88 -12.19 8.12
C LEU A 59 -5.84 -13.38 7.99
N PHE A 60 -6.60 -13.47 6.90
CA PHE A 60 -7.47 -14.62 6.65
C PHE A 60 -6.68 -15.94 6.54
N LEU A 61 -5.54 -15.94 5.85
CA LEU A 61 -4.68 -17.13 5.74
C LEU A 61 -4.08 -17.52 7.09
N PHE A 62 -3.71 -16.54 7.93
CA PHE A 62 -3.25 -16.81 9.28
C PHE A 62 -4.35 -17.43 10.16
N LEU A 63 -5.56 -16.85 10.16
CA LEU A 63 -6.71 -17.37 10.92
C LEU A 63 -7.13 -18.78 10.47
N THR A 64 -6.91 -19.11 9.20
CA THR A 64 -7.19 -20.46 8.65
C THR A 64 -6.00 -21.42 8.75
N GLN A 65 -4.94 -21.05 9.48
CA GLN A 65 -3.71 -21.82 9.70
C GLN A 65 -2.99 -22.23 8.41
N ARG A 66 -3.08 -21.39 7.38
CA ARG A 66 -2.41 -21.58 6.07
C ARG A 66 -1.18 -20.70 5.89
N LEU A 67 -0.88 -19.85 6.87
CA LEU A 67 0.26 -18.95 6.87
C LEU A 67 1.12 -19.23 8.10
N ASN A 68 2.38 -19.59 7.87
CA ASN A 68 3.31 -19.98 8.92
C ASN A 68 4.05 -18.77 9.49
N THR A 69 4.49 -18.90 10.74
CA THR A 69 5.26 -17.91 11.50
C THR A 69 6.47 -17.29 10.78
N PRO A 70 7.25 -18.02 9.94
CA PRO A 70 8.40 -17.45 9.24
C PRO A 70 8.06 -16.26 8.33
N TRP A 71 6.82 -16.15 7.86
CA TRP A 71 6.40 -15.04 7.00
C TRP A 71 6.19 -13.72 7.75
N PHE A 72 6.13 -13.72 9.09
CA PHE A 72 5.87 -12.49 9.85
C PHE A 72 6.96 -11.44 9.70
N ALA A 73 8.23 -11.85 9.58
CA ALA A 73 9.35 -10.98 9.27
C ALA A 73 9.09 -10.19 7.97
N ALA A 74 8.78 -10.90 6.89
CA ALA A 74 8.48 -10.31 5.58
C ALA A 74 7.21 -9.44 5.58
N LEU A 75 6.17 -9.84 6.32
CA LEU A 75 4.96 -9.02 6.46
C LEU A 75 5.25 -7.72 7.22
N SER A 76 6.05 -7.78 8.28
CA SER A 76 6.42 -6.59 9.06
C SER A 76 7.24 -5.60 8.25
N SER A 77 8.22 -6.06 7.46
CA SER A 77 9.01 -5.21 6.58
C SER A 77 8.18 -4.59 5.47
N THR A 78 7.24 -5.35 4.88
CA THR A 78 6.29 -4.85 3.89
C THR A 78 5.41 -3.75 4.48
N LEU A 79 4.93 -3.90 5.72
CA LEU A 79 4.11 -2.89 6.40
C LEU A 79 4.90 -1.59 6.63
N LEU A 80 6.16 -1.69 7.05
CA LEU A 80 7.05 -0.52 7.23
C LEU A 80 7.26 0.25 5.92
N VAL A 81 7.52 -0.46 4.82
CA VAL A 81 7.71 0.16 3.50
C VAL A 81 6.41 0.78 3.00
N ALA A 82 5.27 0.10 3.20
CA ALA A 82 3.96 0.65 2.87
C ALA A 82 3.66 1.93 3.67
N PHE A 83 4.01 1.95 4.96
CA PHE A 83 3.80 3.11 5.83
C PHE A 83 4.59 4.33 5.37
N ILE A 84 5.91 4.19 5.12
CA ILE A 84 6.72 5.34 4.66
C ILE A 84 6.29 5.83 3.28
N GLY A 85 5.87 4.93 2.39
CA GLY A 85 5.29 5.28 1.08
C GLY A 85 3.99 6.06 1.22
N PHE A 86 3.10 5.64 2.11
CA PHE A 86 1.86 6.36 2.40
C PHE A 86 2.11 7.76 2.98
N CYS A 87 3.09 7.89 3.88
CA CYS A 87 3.52 9.19 4.38
C CYS A 87 4.05 10.10 3.25
N ASP A 88 4.89 9.55 2.37
CA ASP A 88 5.46 10.28 1.20
C ASP A 88 4.38 10.72 0.20
N ASP A 89 3.26 9.98 0.12
CA ASP A 89 2.11 10.35 -0.69
C ASP A 89 1.32 11.54 -0.14
N HIS A 90 1.34 11.75 1.17
CA HIS A 90 0.66 12.87 1.83
C HIS A 90 1.55 14.11 1.92
N ALA A 91 2.82 13.93 2.25
CA ALA A 91 3.79 14.99 2.37
C ALA A 91 5.17 14.49 1.94
N PRO A 92 5.99 15.29 1.24
CA PRO A 92 7.31 14.87 0.82
C PRO A 92 8.15 14.42 2.03
N VAL A 93 8.55 13.15 2.05
CA VAL A 93 9.42 12.63 3.10
C VAL A 93 10.87 12.81 2.65
N ALA A 94 11.71 13.39 3.51
CA ALA A 94 13.12 13.57 3.19
C ALA A 94 13.80 12.24 2.86
N ALA A 95 14.65 12.23 1.83
CA ALA A 95 15.29 11.02 1.30
C ALA A 95 16.01 10.18 2.38
N ARG A 96 16.61 10.84 3.39
CA ARG A 96 17.24 10.17 4.55
C ARG A 96 16.28 9.23 5.29
N TRP A 97 15.03 9.64 5.51
CA TRP A 97 14.06 8.85 6.27
C TRP A 97 13.50 7.70 5.44
N ARG A 98 13.33 7.92 4.13
CA ARG A 98 12.97 6.85 3.19
C ARG A 98 14.04 5.76 3.16
N LEU A 99 15.31 6.17 3.00
CA LEU A 99 16.44 5.25 2.95
C LEU A 99 16.61 4.49 4.27
N LEU A 100 16.54 5.17 5.42
CA LEU A 100 16.58 4.52 6.73
C LEU A 100 15.47 3.48 6.89
N THR A 101 14.24 3.80 6.47
CA THR A 101 13.12 2.86 6.59
C THR A 101 13.32 1.63 5.71
N HIS A 102 13.82 1.80 4.48
CA HIS A 102 14.15 0.67 3.62
C HIS A 102 15.29 -0.20 4.17
N LEU A 103 16.32 0.39 4.77
CA LEU A 103 17.40 -0.36 5.42
C LEU A 103 16.89 -1.16 6.63
N LEU A 104 16.05 -0.55 7.47
CA LEU A 104 15.42 -1.23 8.59
C LEU A 104 14.53 -2.38 8.12
N ALA A 105 13.70 -2.15 7.10
CA ALA A 105 12.87 -3.19 6.51
C ALA A 105 13.70 -4.36 5.95
N ALA A 106 14.83 -4.07 5.28
CA ALA A 106 15.74 -5.08 4.77
C ALA A 106 16.45 -5.87 5.87
N SER A 107 16.74 -5.25 7.02
CA SER A 107 17.37 -5.95 8.16
C SER A 107 16.45 -6.93 8.90
N LEU A 108 15.13 -6.80 8.71
CA LEU A 108 14.13 -7.64 9.37
C LEU A 108 13.87 -8.97 8.65
N VAL A 109 14.28 -9.11 7.39
CA VAL A 109 14.04 -10.27 6.51
C VAL A 109 15.36 -10.96 6.20
#